data_AF-A0A0V1JGV6-F1
#
_entry.id   AF-A0A0V1JGV6-F1
#
_cell.length_a   1.000
_cell.length_b   1.000
_cell.length_c   1.000
_cell.angle_alpha   90.00
_cell.angle_beta   90.00
_cell.angle_gamma   90.00
#
_symmetry.space_group_name_H-M   'P 1'
#
loop_
_entity.id
_entity.type
_entity.pdbx_description
1 polymer ?
#
loop_
_entity_poly.entity_id
_entity_poly.type
_entity_poly.pdbx_seq_one_letter_code
_entity_poly.pdbx_strand_id
1 'polypeptide(L)'
;LSDDEALMHRKVIGLFCDNLTSPFSLHNLVHVGQQLFGKQAGSWYGPVSVLQILQVAMNNAIERDLVEGLAVHVVGDGELIIDDVERLGCGLTLASVPRRGAENDSADRQPRSSSYLDLRRLTSVNNGDLLPSHDAESIGSTEFVDETRSWSRGVLVLLPLRLGVDKFNQLYSDHLKRVLSTKFCVGVIGGRHHKCYYFCGWHTDYLIRLDPHYSQPAVDATQPGVSLQVKKICLLVLDNLLLLCYILL
;
A
#
# COMPACT_ATOMS: atom_id res chain seq x y z
N LEU A 1 16.91 6.87 23.14
CA LEU A 1 16.00 5.77 22.81
C LEU A 1 16.05 4.81 23.98
N SER A 2 14.93 4.40 24.54
CA SER A 2 14.91 3.29 25.52
C SER A 2 15.37 1.99 24.85
N ASP A 3 15.73 0.98 25.64
CA ASP A 3 16.10 -0.34 25.10
C ASP A 3 14.98 -0.97 24.27
N ASP A 4 13.72 -0.74 24.67
CA ASP A 4 12.52 -1.17 23.95
C ASP A 4 12.35 -0.46 22.61
N GLU A 5 12.57 0.86 22.55
CA GLU A 5 12.54 1.63 21.30
C GLU A 5 13.63 1.17 20.34
N ALA A 6 14.84 0.87 20.84
CA ALA A 6 15.93 0.36 20.03
C ALA A 6 15.66 -1.06 19.50
N LEU A 7 15.02 -1.90 20.30
CA LEU A 7 14.58 -3.23 19.88
C LEU A 7 13.50 -3.15 18.80
N MET A 8 12.49 -2.30 19.01
CA MET A 8 11.43 -2.05 18.02
C MET A 8 12.01 -1.52 16.72
N HIS A 9 12.92 -0.54 16.79
CA HIS A 9 13.61 -0.01 15.62
C HIS A 9 14.33 -1.11 14.83
N ARG A 10 15.10 -1.98 15.50
CA ARG A 10 15.78 -3.10 14.83
C ARG A 10 14.80 -4.09 14.20
N LYS A 11 13.70 -4.40 14.88
CA LYS A 11 12.64 -5.25 14.31
C LYS A 11 12.08 -4.65 13.02
N VAL A 12 11.74 -3.36 13.02
CA VAL A 12 11.22 -2.66 11.84
C VAL A 12 12.24 -2.67 10.70
N ILE A 13 13.49 -2.32 10.95
CA ILE A 13 14.55 -2.35 9.92
C ILE A 13 14.73 -3.76 9.35
N GLY A 14 14.68 -4.78 10.21
CA GLY A 14 14.77 -6.19 9.80
C GLY A 14 13.69 -6.61 8.81
N LEU A 15 12.53 -5.93 8.76
CA LEU A 15 11.48 -6.24 7.79
C LEU A 15 11.87 -5.87 6.34
N PHE A 16 12.82 -4.94 6.17
CA PHE A 16 13.21 -4.36 4.87
C PHE A 16 14.60 -4.80 4.40
N CYS A 17 15.30 -5.66 5.13
CA CYS A 17 16.63 -6.11 4.74
C CYS A 17 16.62 -6.83 3.39
N ASP A 18 17.67 -6.64 2.60
CA ASP A 18 17.84 -7.26 1.28
C ASP A 18 18.22 -8.75 1.37
N ASN A 19 17.33 -9.56 1.94
CA ASN A 19 17.42 -11.01 2.03
C ASN A 19 16.07 -11.68 1.68
N LEU A 20 16.06 -13.00 1.57
CA LEU A 20 14.87 -13.75 1.16
C LEU A 20 13.83 -13.94 2.27
N THR A 21 14.19 -13.69 3.54
CA THR A 21 13.30 -13.94 4.69
C THR A 21 12.48 -12.72 5.08
N SER A 22 13.00 -11.52 4.79
CA SER A 22 12.41 -10.24 5.14
C SER A 22 11.22 -9.93 4.22
N PRO A 23 10.03 -9.64 4.76
CA PRO A 23 8.80 -9.52 3.98
C PRO A 23 8.79 -8.34 3.01
N PHE A 24 9.55 -7.28 3.28
CA PHE A 24 9.60 -6.09 2.44
C PHE A 24 10.95 -5.92 1.73
N SER A 25 11.75 -6.98 1.63
CA SER A 25 13.00 -6.96 0.87
C SER A 25 12.76 -6.70 -0.61
N LEU A 26 13.76 -6.15 -1.31
CA LEU A 26 13.68 -6.01 -2.77
C LEU A 26 13.40 -7.35 -3.46
N HIS A 27 13.96 -8.45 -2.96
CA HIS A 27 13.72 -9.79 -3.47
C HIS A 27 12.25 -10.19 -3.39
N ASN A 28 11.61 -10.00 -2.22
CA ASN A 28 10.23 -10.38 -2.04
C ASN A 28 9.28 -9.45 -2.81
N LEU A 29 9.54 -8.15 -2.83
CA LEU A 29 8.71 -7.19 -3.58
C LEU A 29 8.78 -7.45 -5.10
N VAL A 30 9.96 -7.79 -5.63
CA VAL A 30 10.10 -8.20 -7.04
C VAL A 30 9.40 -9.53 -7.31
N HIS A 31 9.49 -10.50 -6.41
CA HIS A 31 8.81 -11.78 -6.54
C HIS A 31 7.28 -11.61 -6.60
N VAL A 32 6.72 -10.81 -5.69
CA VAL A 32 5.29 -10.44 -5.71
C VAL A 32 4.95 -9.71 -7.01
N GLY A 33 5.79 -8.75 -7.45
CA GLY A 33 5.60 -8.05 -8.72
C GLY A 33 5.58 -8.97 -9.95
N GLN A 34 6.41 -10.01 -9.94
CA GLN A 34 6.41 -11.05 -10.97
C GLN A 34 5.13 -11.88 -10.95
N GLN A 35 4.64 -12.27 -9.77
CA GLN A 35 3.40 -13.03 -9.63
C GLN A 35 2.17 -12.23 -10.06
N LEU A 36 2.09 -10.96 -9.68
CA LEU A 36 0.94 -10.09 -9.97
C LEU A 36 0.89 -9.63 -11.44
N PHE A 37 2.05 -9.30 -12.02
CA PHE A 37 2.10 -8.59 -13.30
C PHE A 37 3.01 -9.25 -14.36
N GLY A 38 3.64 -10.38 -14.04
CA GLY A 38 4.63 -11.02 -14.92
C GLY A 38 5.92 -10.22 -15.11
N LYS A 39 6.12 -9.14 -14.31
CA LYS A 39 7.27 -8.25 -14.44
C LYS A 39 8.54 -8.92 -13.91
N GLN A 40 9.64 -8.77 -14.65
CA GLN A 40 10.94 -9.31 -14.26
C GLN A 40 11.71 -8.33 -13.38
N ALA A 41 12.71 -8.84 -12.66
CA ALA A 41 13.69 -8.00 -11.96
C ALA A 41 14.30 -6.95 -12.92
N GLY A 42 14.41 -5.70 -12.46
CA GLY A 42 14.85 -4.57 -13.29
C GLY A 42 13.74 -3.88 -14.09
N SER A 43 12.52 -4.43 -14.14
CA SER A 43 11.37 -3.75 -14.74
C SER A 43 10.94 -2.54 -13.93
N TRP A 44 10.46 -1.49 -14.60
CA TRP A 44 9.85 -0.35 -13.93
C TRP A 44 8.45 -0.68 -13.40
N TYR A 45 8.18 -0.27 -12.16
CA TYR A 45 6.87 -0.37 -11.52
C TYR A 45 6.28 1.03 -11.34
N GLY A 46 5.08 1.25 -11.87
CA GLY A 46 4.33 2.49 -11.62
C GLY A 46 3.69 2.50 -10.23
N PRO A 47 3.25 3.67 -9.74
CA PRO A 47 2.70 3.80 -8.38
C PRO A 47 1.60 2.80 -8.04
N VAL A 48 0.65 2.59 -8.95
CA VAL A 48 -0.45 1.63 -8.75
C VAL A 48 0.06 0.19 -8.60
N SER A 49 1.02 -0.23 -9.43
CA SER A 49 1.62 -1.57 -9.31
C SER A 49 2.36 -1.74 -7.99
N VAL A 50 3.10 -0.71 -7.55
CA VAL A 50 3.80 -0.72 -6.26
C VAL A 50 2.82 -0.86 -5.11
N LEU A 51 1.66 -0.20 -5.18
CA LEU A 51 0.61 -0.33 -4.15
C LEU A 51 0.10 -1.75 -3.98
N GLN A 52 -0.23 -2.38 -5.10
CA GLN A 52 -0.73 -3.75 -5.08
C GLN A 52 0.34 -4.72 -4.57
N ILE A 53 1.61 -4.51 -4.94
CA ILE A 53 2.75 -5.28 -4.41
C ILE A 53 2.87 -5.10 -2.90
N LEU A 54 2.84 -3.85 -2.42
CA LEU A 54 2.94 -3.55 -0.98
C LEU A 54 1.75 -4.14 -0.20
N GLN A 55 0.54 -4.09 -0.77
CA GLN A 55 -0.64 -4.66 -0.14
C GLN A 55 -0.49 -6.17 0.06
N VAL A 56 -0.06 -6.89 -0.97
CA VAL A 56 0.18 -8.35 -0.87
C VAL A 56 1.33 -8.66 0.09
N ALA A 57 2.44 -7.94 -0.02
CA ALA A 57 3.58 -8.15 0.87
C ALA A 57 3.20 -7.91 2.35
N MET A 58 2.38 -6.90 2.63
CA MET A 58 1.89 -6.60 3.97
C MET A 58 0.94 -7.69 4.47
N ASN A 59 -0.02 -8.12 3.66
CA ASN A 59 -0.92 -9.21 4.03
C ASN A 59 -0.15 -10.50 4.35
N ASN A 60 0.81 -10.87 3.50
CA ASN A 60 1.68 -12.02 3.74
C ASN A 60 2.54 -11.86 5.02
N ALA A 61 2.95 -10.64 5.35
CA ALA A 61 3.70 -10.37 6.57
C ALA A 61 2.82 -10.49 7.82
N ILE A 62 1.57 -10.01 7.75
CA ILE A 62 0.56 -10.13 8.81
C ILE A 62 0.21 -11.61 9.04
N GLU A 63 -0.03 -12.38 7.96
CA GLU A 63 -0.32 -13.83 8.06
C GLU A 63 0.82 -14.62 8.70
N ARG A 64 2.07 -14.15 8.55
CA ARG A 64 3.26 -14.73 9.16
C ARG A 64 3.59 -14.18 10.55
N ASP A 65 2.73 -13.34 11.13
CA ASP A 65 2.91 -12.70 12.44
C ASP A 65 4.22 -11.86 12.51
N LEU A 66 4.63 -11.29 11.37
CA LEU A 66 5.82 -10.42 11.27
C LEU A 66 5.46 -8.94 11.45
N VAL A 67 4.19 -8.60 11.24
CA VAL A 67 3.64 -7.26 11.42
C VAL A 67 2.34 -7.40 12.20
N GLU A 68 2.35 -6.90 13.43
CA GLU A 68 1.20 -6.88 14.32
C GLU A 68 0.60 -5.47 14.41
N GLY A 69 -0.70 -5.39 14.71
CA GLY A 69 -1.36 -4.11 15.00
C GLY A 69 -1.48 -3.13 13.82
N LEU A 70 -1.27 -3.59 12.58
CA LEU A 70 -1.41 -2.78 11.37
C LEU A 70 -2.27 -3.51 10.33
N ALA A 71 -3.14 -2.77 9.65
CA ALA A 71 -3.77 -3.17 8.39
C ALA A 71 -3.37 -2.22 7.26
N VAL A 72 -3.53 -2.67 6.02
CA VAL A 72 -3.31 -1.86 4.82
C VAL A 72 -4.58 -1.78 3.98
N HIS A 73 -4.90 -0.57 3.51
CA HIS A 73 -6.00 -0.32 2.59
C HIS A 73 -5.50 0.44 1.38
N VAL A 74 -5.51 -0.19 0.20
CA VAL A 74 -5.27 0.49 -1.07
C VAL A 74 -6.58 1.03 -1.59
N VAL A 75 -6.66 2.35 -1.74
CA VAL A 75 -7.86 3.03 -2.22
C VAL A 75 -8.00 2.84 -3.73
N GLY A 76 -9.13 2.30 -4.15
CA GLY A 76 -9.52 2.21 -5.56
C GLY A 76 -10.21 3.50 -6.02
N ASP A 77 -10.04 3.86 -7.29
CA ASP A 77 -10.78 4.94 -7.98
C ASP A 77 -10.74 6.35 -7.32
N GLY A 78 -9.85 6.56 -6.36
CA GLY A 78 -9.71 7.83 -5.65
C GLY A 78 -10.77 8.07 -4.57
N GLU A 79 -11.59 7.07 -4.24
CA GLU A 79 -12.68 7.17 -3.27
C GLU A 79 -12.37 6.36 -2.00
N LEU A 80 -12.20 7.04 -0.87
CA LEU A 80 -11.99 6.41 0.43
C LEU A 80 -13.34 6.15 1.12
N ILE A 81 -13.64 4.88 1.36
CA ILE A 81 -14.83 4.47 2.11
C ILE A 81 -14.47 4.41 3.59
N ILE A 82 -15.09 5.28 4.41
CA ILE A 82 -14.78 5.38 5.84
C ILE A 82 -15.14 4.08 6.58
N ASP A 83 -16.29 3.49 6.29
CA ASP A 83 -16.72 2.23 6.88
C ASP A 83 -15.69 1.10 6.68
N ASP A 84 -15.04 1.05 5.51
CA ASP A 84 -14.00 0.05 5.23
C ASP A 84 -12.78 0.27 6.14
N VAL A 85 -12.39 1.53 6.35
CA VAL A 85 -11.30 1.92 7.24
C VAL A 85 -11.63 1.59 8.69
N GLU A 86 -12.84 1.89 9.15
CA GLU A 86 -13.31 1.58 10.51
C GLU A 86 -13.36 0.08 10.76
N ARG A 87 -13.90 -0.70 9.80
CA ARG A 87 -13.89 -2.17 9.88
C ARG A 87 -12.47 -2.71 9.99
N LEU A 88 -11.55 -2.21 9.15
CA LEU A 88 -10.15 -2.57 9.27
C LEU A 88 -9.60 -2.18 10.64
N GLY A 89 -9.81 -0.96 11.13
CA GLY A 89 -9.37 -0.51 12.45
C GLY A 89 -9.88 -1.37 13.61
N CYS A 90 -11.10 -1.90 13.49
CA CYS A 90 -11.75 -2.76 14.48
C CYS A 90 -11.43 -4.26 14.35
N GLY A 91 -10.40 -4.63 13.58
CA GLY A 91 -9.98 -6.03 13.51
C GLY A 91 -10.65 -6.86 12.42
N LEU A 92 -11.55 -6.28 11.62
CA LEU A 92 -12.31 -7.04 10.61
C LEU A 92 -11.53 -7.18 9.29
N THR A 93 -11.86 -8.23 8.55
CA THR A 93 -11.46 -8.39 7.14
C THR A 93 -12.58 -7.85 6.26
N LEU A 94 -12.22 -7.12 5.19
CA LEU A 94 -13.21 -6.65 4.24
C LEU A 94 -13.69 -7.82 3.36
N ALA A 95 -14.97 -8.21 3.46
CA ALA A 95 -15.57 -9.22 2.59
C ALA A 95 -15.57 -8.77 1.12
N SER A 96 -15.58 -9.70 0.16
CA SER A 96 -15.72 -9.34 -1.27
C SER A 96 -17.10 -8.77 -1.46
N VAL A 97 -17.21 -7.54 -1.95
CA VAL A 97 -18.50 -6.96 -2.33
C VAL A 97 -19.21 -7.96 -3.25
N PRO A 98 -20.38 -8.51 -2.89
CA PRO A 98 -21.19 -9.28 -3.82
C PRO A 98 -21.53 -8.35 -4.98
N ARG A 99 -21.21 -8.76 -6.21
CA ARG A 99 -21.62 -8.02 -7.40
C ARG A 99 -23.13 -7.80 -7.31
N ARG A 100 -23.56 -6.53 -7.28
CA ARG A 100 -24.97 -6.19 -7.50
C ARG A 100 -25.36 -6.84 -8.83
N GLY A 101 -26.43 -7.63 -8.80
CA GLY A 101 -26.73 -8.68 -9.78
C GLY A 101 -26.62 -8.26 -11.24
N ALA A 102 -26.21 -9.22 -12.07
CA ALA A 102 -26.41 -9.16 -13.50
C ALA A 102 -27.92 -9.14 -13.77
N GLU A 103 -28.50 -7.94 -13.88
CA GLU A 103 -29.75 -7.76 -14.59
C GLU A 103 -29.42 -7.81 -16.09
N ASN A 104 -30.09 -8.74 -16.77
CA ASN A 104 -30.01 -8.93 -18.20
C ASN A 104 -30.45 -7.65 -18.89
N ASP A 105 -29.52 -6.92 -19.50
CA ASP A 105 -29.84 -6.02 -20.59
C ASP A 105 -28.83 -6.15 -21.72
N SER A 106 -29.37 -6.58 -22.85
CA SER A 106 -28.68 -6.83 -24.10
C SER A 106 -28.65 -5.52 -24.88
N ALA A 107 -27.49 -4.87 -24.97
CA ALA A 107 -26.99 -4.16 -26.16
C ALA A 107 -25.87 -3.19 -25.79
N ASP A 108 -24.73 -3.37 -26.45
CA ASP A 108 -23.81 -2.32 -26.89
C ASP A 108 -23.26 -1.34 -25.83
N ARG A 109 -22.30 -1.81 -25.03
CA ARG A 109 -21.23 -0.95 -24.49
C ARG A 109 -19.89 -1.67 -24.56
N GLN A 110 -18.94 -1.05 -25.27
CA GLN A 110 -17.52 -1.40 -25.25
C GLN A 110 -16.99 -1.54 -23.81
N PRO A 111 -16.05 -2.47 -23.56
CA PRO A 111 -15.56 -2.70 -22.21
C PRO A 111 -14.75 -1.49 -21.75
N ARG A 112 -15.24 -0.77 -20.73
CA ARG A 112 -14.38 0.07 -19.91
C ARG A 112 -13.48 -0.87 -19.13
N SER A 113 -12.20 -0.89 -19.46
CA SER A 113 -11.18 -1.69 -18.79
C SER A 113 -11.03 -1.24 -17.34
N SER A 114 -11.79 -1.85 -16.43
CA SER A 114 -11.58 -1.78 -14.99
C SER A 114 -10.31 -2.58 -14.66
N SER A 115 -9.17 -1.88 -14.54
CA SER A 115 -7.84 -2.49 -14.45
C SER A 115 -7.40 -2.86 -13.03
N TYR A 116 -8.29 -2.81 -12.04
CA TYR A 116 -8.01 -3.40 -10.74
C TYR A 116 -8.26 -4.91 -10.83
N LEU A 117 -7.19 -5.65 -11.07
CA LEU A 117 -7.17 -7.10 -10.85
C LEU A 117 -7.67 -7.37 -9.43
N ASP A 118 -8.70 -8.22 -9.33
CA ASP A 118 -9.27 -8.70 -8.07
C ASP A 118 -8.20 -9.55 -7.34
N LEU A 119 -7.34 -8.87 -6.59
CA LEU A 119 -6.13 -9.38 -5.96
C LEU A 119 -6.41 -10.48 -4.91
N ARG A 120 -7.68 -10.62 -4.50
CA ARG A 120 -8.14 -11.61 -3.52
C ARG A 120 -8.13 -13.05 -4.05
N ARG A 121 -7.99 -13.24 -5.36
CA ARG A 121 -7.81 -14.58 -5.95
C ARG A 121 -6.38 -15.10 -5.84
N LEU A 122 -5.39 -14.22 -5.66
CA LEU A 122 -3.98 -14.60 -5.63
C LEU A 122 -3.48 -14.95 -4.21
N THR A 123 -4.27 -14.66 -3.17
CA THR A 123 -4.02 -15.11 -1.79
C THR A 123 -4.54 -16.53 -1.52
N SER A 124 -5.16 -17.19 -2.50
CA SER A 124 -5.63 -18.58 -2.37
C SER A 124 -4.93 -19.48 -3.38
N VAL A 125 -3.73 -19.97 -3.04
CA VAL A 125 -3.13 -21.12 -3.71
C VAL A 125 -2.69 -22.16 -2.68
N ASN A 126 -3.38 -23.30 -2.75
CA ASN A 126 -3.15 -24.63 -2.17
C ASN A 126 -3.43 -24.87 -0.68
N ASN A 127 -4.56 -25.54 -0.42
CA ASN A 127 -4.51 -26.95 -0.06
C ASN A 127 -5.51 -27.72 -0.94
N GLY A 128 -5.03 -28.76 -1.62
CA GLY A 128 -5.90 -29.71 -2.30
C GLY A 128 -6.59 -30.58 -1.26
N ASP A 129 -7.89 -30.82 -1.46
CA ASP A 129 -8.52 -32.12 -1.26
C ASP A 129 -9.91 -32.12 -1.92
N LEU A 130 -10.22 -33.25 -2.56
CA LEU A 130 -11.44 -33.54 -3.32
C LEU A 130 -12.65 -33.76 -2.37
N LEU A 131 -13.74 -33.00 -2.58
CA LEU A 131 -15.20 -33.31 -2.56
C LEU A 131 -15.80 -34.35 -1.56
N PRO A 132 -17.06 -34.20 -1.06
CA PRO A 132 -18.24 -33.99 -1.91
C PRO A 132 -19.37 -33.06 -1.41
N SER A 133 -20.20 -32.71 -2.38
CA SER A 133 -21.49 -32.01 -2.35
C SER A 133 -22.41 -32.40 -1.20
N HIS A 134 -22.88 -31.41 -0.44
CA HIS A 134 -24.19 -31.44 0.22
C HIS A 134 -24.74 -30.01 0.29
N ASP A 135 -25.95 -29.85 -0.22
CA ASP A 135 -26.73 -28.63 -0.21
C ASP A 135 -26.98 -28.16 1.23
N ALA A 136 -26.55 -26.94 1.57
CA ALA A 136 -26.96 -26.25 2.79
C ALA A 136 -27.19 -24.77 2.46
N GLU A 137 -28.42 -24.33 2.75
CA GLU A 137 -29.00 -23.05 2.43
C GLU A 137 -28.17 -21.87 2.97
N SER A 138 -27.99 -20.87 2.10
CA SER A 138 -27.35 -19.59 2.38
C SER A 138 -28.18 -18.75 3.35
N ILE A 139 -27.89 -18.83 4.65
CA ILE A 139 -28.21 -17.75 5.59
C ILE A 139 -27.05 -16.76 5.54
N GLY A 140 -27.24 -15.65 4.82
CA GLY A 140 -26.28 -14.57 4.76
C GLY A 140 -26.08 -13.94 6.13
N SER A 141 -25.00 -14.30 6.82
CA SER A 141 -24.53 -13.57 7.98
C SER A 141 -23.98 -12.23 7.50
N THR A 142 -24.86 -11.23 7.44
CA THR A 142 -24.43 -9.84 7.52
C THR A 142 -23.76 -9.69 8.88
N GLU A 143 -22.43 -9.76 8.92
CA GLU A 143 -21.69 -9.48 10.14
C GLU A 143 -21.98 -8.03 10.55
N PHE A 144 -22.93 -7.87 11.46
CA PHE A 144 -23.25 -6.62 12.11
C PHE A 144 -21.97 -6.05 12.70
N VAL A 145 -21.65 -4.82 12.35
CA VAL A 145 -20.59 -4.06 13.04
C VAL A 145 -21.11 -3.84 14.45
N ASP A 146 -20.60 -4.59 15.41
CA ASP A 146 -20.84 -4.35 16.81
C ASP A 146 -20.23 -2.98 17.16
N GLU A 147 -21.07 -1.97 17.38
CA GLU A 147 -20.66 -0.60 17.72
C GLU A 147 -19.82 -0.54 19.02
N THR A 148 -19.71 -1.64 19.77
CA THR A 148 -18.84 -1.75 20.94
C THR A 148 -17.41 -2.17 20.62
N ARG A 149 -17.08 -2.52 19.36
CA ARG A 149 -15.71 -2.89 18.98
C ARG A 149 -14.77 -1.68 19.06
N SER A 150 -13.81 -1.77 19.97
CA SER A 150 -12.72 -0.81 20.06
C SER A 150 -11.76 -0.96 18.89
N TRP A 151 -11.31 0.17 18.36
CA TRP A 151 -10.19 0.24 17.42
C TRP A 151 -8.97 -0.49 18.01
N SER A 152 -8.44 -1.47 17.26
CA SER A 152 -7.42 -2.42 17.75
C SER A 152 -6.18 -2.50 16.85
N ARG A 153 -6.22 -1.89 15.65
CA ARG A 153 -5.09 -1.84 14.73
C ARG A 153 -4.98 -0.48 14.05
N GLY A 154 -3.76 -0.01 13.82
CA GLY A 154 -3.54 1.10 12.90
C GLY A 154 -3.92 0.70 11.47
N VAL A 155 -4.35 1.65 10.65
CA VAL A 155 -4.69 1.44 9.24
C VAL A 155 -3.80 2.32 8.36
N LEU A 156 -2.93 1.70 7.57
CA LEU A 156 -2.15 2.33 6.51
C LEU A 156 -3.02 2.46 5.26
N VAL A 157 -3.50 3.67 4.99
CA VAL A 157 -4.27 4.01 3.79
C VAL A 157 -3.32 4.49 2.70
N LEU A 158 -3.40 3.83 1.55
CA LEU A 158 -2.58 4.08 0.38
C LEU A 158 -3.45 4.60 -0.76
N LEU A 159 -3.33 5.88 -1.08
CA LEU A 159 -4.20 6.59 -2.01
C LEU A 159 -3.43 6.95 -3.30
N PRO A 160 -3.68 6.26 -4.43
CA PRO A 160 -3.11 6.66 -5.71
C PRO A 160 -3.82 7.93 -6.21
N LEU A 161 -3.04 8.98 -6.49
CA LEU A 161 -3.53 10.26 -6.99
C LEU A 161 -2.84 10.64 -8.30
N ARG A 162 -3.64 11.16 -9.23
CA ARG A 162 -3.15 11.85 -10.44
C ARG A 162 -3.49 13.34 -10.35
N LEU A 163 -2.50 14.15 -9.98
CA LEU A 163 -2.67 15.59 -9.74
C LEU A 163 -2.39 16.44 -10.99
N GLY A 164 -2.55 15.88 -12.19
CA GLY A 164 -2.36 16.58 -13.45
C GLY A 164 -2.30 15.63 -14.65
N VAL A 165 -2.41 16.18 -15.86
CA VAL A 165 -2.39 15.39 -17.10
C VAL A 165 -0.95 15.06 -17.48
N ASP A 166 -0.15 16.07 -17.85
CA ASP A 166 1.26 15.90 -18.25
C ASP A 166 2.25 16.40 -17.19
N LYS A 167 1.81 17.38 -16.40
CA LYS A 167 2.58 17.99 -15.31
C LYS A 167 1.69 18.20 -14.11
N PHE A 168 2.30 18.30 -12.94
CA PHE A 168 1.61 18.67 -11.72
C PHE A 168 0.82 19.97 -11.90
N ASN A 169 -0.47 19.94 -11.54
CA ASN A 169 -1.33 21.12 -11.54
C ASN A 169 -1.13 21.87 -10.22
N GLN A 170 -0.57 23.09 -10.31
CA GLN A 170 -0.25 23.92 -9.15
C GLN A 170 -1.46 24.28 -8.29
N LEU A 171 -2.69 24.18 -8.80
CA LEU A 171 -3.91 24.31 -8.00
C LEU A 171 -3.88 23.40 -6.77
N TYR A 172 -3.24 22.23 -6.87
CA TYR A 172 -3.12 21.26 -5.79
C TYR A 172 -1.95 21.53 -4.82
N SER A 173 -1.12 22.55 -5.05
CA SER A 173 0.09 22.82 -4.24
C SER A 173 -0.24 22.98 -2.76
N ASP A 174 -1.20 23.84 -2.44
CA ASP A 174 -1.56 24.12 -1.05
C ASP A 174 -2.26 22.94 -0.38
N HIS A 175 -3.05 22.18 -1.16
CA HIS A 175 -3.67 20.94 -0.67
C HIS A 175 -2.59 19.91 -0.31
N LEU A 176 -1.60 19.71 -1.17
CA LEU A 176 -0.48 18.80 -0.93
C LEU A 176 0.34 19.22 0.30
N LYS A 177 0.63 20.52 0.45
CA LYS A 177 1.32 21.07 1.62
C LYS A 177 0.53 20.81 2.91
N ARG A 178 -0.78 21.09 2.92
CA ARG A 178 -1.66 20.81 4.08
C ARG A 178 -1.67 19.34 4.45
N VAL A 179 -1.78 18.46 3.44
CA VAL A 179 -1.76 17.01 3.61
C VAL A 179 -0.45 16.54 4.25
N LEU A 180 0.70 16.97 3.72
CA LEU A 180 2.04 16.66 4.26
C LEU A 180 2.26 17.25 5.67
N SER A 181 1.49 18.26 6.07
CA SER A 181 1.54 18.84 7.42
C SER A 181 0.64 18.13 8.44
N THR A 182 -0.17 17.15 8.04
CA THR A 182 -1.01 16.41 8.99
C THR A 182 -0.18 15.37 9.75
N LYS A 183 -0.49 15.16 11.04
CA LYS A 183 0.19 14.16 11.89
C LYS A 183 0.01 12.70 11.43
N PHE A 184 -1.00 12.46 10.58
CA PHE A 184 -1.34 11.15 10.06
C PHE A 184 -0.71 10.86 8.70
N CYS A 185 -0.19 11.88 8.01
CA CYS A 185 0.47 11.69 6.72
C CYS A 185 1.86 11.10 6.94
N VAL A 186 2.10 9.93 6.35
CA VAL A 186 3.42 9.27 6.38
C VAL A 186 4.17 9.49 5.08
N GLY A 187 3.87 10.58 4.38
CA GLY A 187 4.59 11.02 3.19
C GLY A 187 3.93 10.62 1.87
N VAL A 188 4.63 10.96 0.80
CA VAL A 188 4.17 10.77 -0.58
C VAL A 188 5.25 10.08 -1.38
N ILE A 189 4.91 9.05 -2.16
CA ILE A 189 5.82 8.40 -3.11
C ILE A 189 5.44 8.88 -4.50
N GLY A 190 6.41 9.27 -5.31
CA GLY A 190 6.13 9.68 -6.69
C GLY A 190 7.40 9.90 -7.48
N GLY A 191 7.26 10.35 -8.72
CA GLY A 191 8.39 10.59 -9.60
C GLY A 191 8.27 9.86 -10.93
N ARG A 192 9.19 10.22 -11.82
CA ARG A 192 9.17 9.80 -13.23
C ARG A 192 9.88 8.47 -13.40
N HIS A 193 9.79 7.91 -14.60
CA HIS A 193 10.57 6.74 -14.99
C HIS A 193 12.05 6.90 -14.62
N HIS A 194 12.60 5.91 -13.90
CA HIS A 194 13.96 5.90 -13.31
C HIS A 194 14.28 7.01 -12.30
N LYS A 195 13.30 7.80 -11.86
CA LYS A 195 13.46 8.91 -10.93
C LYS A 195 12.32 8.97 -9.92
N CYS A 196 12.27 8.01 -8.99
CA CYS A 196 11.30 7.97 -7.89
C CYS A 196 11.84 8.56 -6.58
N TYR A 197 10.98 9.21 -5.81
CA TYR A 197 11.32 9.88 -4.56
C TYR A 197 10.25 9.62 -3.51
N TYR A 198 10.67 9.67 -2.25
CA TYR A 198 9.76 9.71 -1.10
C TYR A 198 9.79 11.11 -0.50
N PHE A 199 8.66 11.81 -0.54
CA PHE A 199 8.50 13.16 -0.01
C PHE A 199 7.96 13.10 1.41
N CYS A 200 8.74 13.58 2.38
CA CYS A 200 8.42 13.50 3.80
C CYS A 200 7.94 14.83 4.40
N GLY A 201 7.94 15.91 3.62
CA GLY A 201 7.51 17.21 4.11
C GLY A 201 7.74 18.32 3.10
N TRP A 202 7.61 19.56 3.55
CA TRP A 202 7.78 20.74 2.71
C TRP A 202 8.36 21.92 3.48
N HIS A 203 8.95 22.86 2.75
CA HIS A 203 9.39 24.15 3.25
C HIS A 203 9.26 25.20 2.16
N THR A 204 8.45 26.23 2.43
CA THR A 204 8.10 27.28 1.45
C THR A 204 7.50 26.66 0.18
N ASP A 205 8.23 26.64 -0.94
CA ASP A 205 7.80 26.06 -2.22
C ASP A 205 8.58 24.81 -2.62
N TYR A 206 9.29 24.22 -1.67
CA TYR A 206 10.09 23.03 -1.85
C TYR A 206 9.49 21.86 -1.07
N LEU A 207 9.46 20.69 -1.70
CA LEU A 207 9.28 19.43 -1.00
C LEU A 207 10.62 18.93 -0.48
N ILE A 208 10.58 18.36 0.71
CA ILE A 208 11.70 17.64 1.32
C ILE A 208 11.55 16.17 0.94
N ARG A 209 12.61 15.56 0.44
CA ARG A 209 12.58 14.19 -0.07
C ARG A 209 13.77 13.34 0.37
N LEU A 210 13.53 12.04 0.39
CA LEU A 210 14.53 10.99 0.39
C LEU A 210 14.71 10.48 -1.04
N ASP A 211 15.96 10.29 -1.43
CA ASP A 211 16.37 9.98 -2.80
C ASP A 211 17.07 8.60 -2.84
N PRO A 212 16.42 7.55 -3.38
CA PRO A 212 16.96 6.20 -3.40
C PRO A 212 18.02 5.97 -4.49
N HIS A 213 18.33 6.94 -5.35
CA HIS A 213 19.24 6.74 -6.50
C HIS A 213 20.73 6.79 -6.11
N TYR A 214 21.06 6.26 -4.93
CA TYR A 214 22.42 6.09 -4.46
C TYR A 214 22.59 4.64 -3.99
N SER A 215 23.39 3.88 -4.73
CA SER A 215 23.69 2.49 -4.39
C SER A 215 24.57 2.41 -3.16
N GLN A 216 24.19 1.54 -2.22
CA GLN A 216 24.93 1.27 -0.99
C GLN A 216 25.21 -0.24 -0.89
N PRO A 217 26.27 -0.65 -0.15
CA PRO A 217 26.45 -2.05 0.19
C PRO A 217 25.24 -2.58 0.97
N ALA A 218 24.86 -3.83 0.72
CA ALA A 218 23.81 -4.49 1.49
C ALA A 218 24.23 -4.57 2.96
N VAL A 219 23.32 -4.16 3.86
CA VAL A 219 23.56 -4.18 5.30
C VAL A 219 22.83 -5.36 5.92
N ASP A 220 23.53 -6.08 6.79
CA ASP A 220 22.91 -7.06 7.67
C ASP A 220 22.30 -6.33 8.89
N ALA A 221 20.99 -6.44 9.11
CA ALA A 221 20.29 -5.81 10.24
C ALA A 221 20.77 -6.26 11.61
N THR A 222 21.61 -7.29 11.69
CA THR A 222 22.31 -7.65 12.93
C THR A 222 23.39 -6.62 13.31
N GLN A 223 23.83 -5.77 12.38
CA GLN A 223 24.87 -4.77 12.59
C GLN A 223 24.31 -3.35 12.79
N PRO A 224 24.84 -2.56 13.75
CA PRO A 224 24.40 -1.20 13.98
C PRO A 224 24.94 -0.22 12.91
N GLY A 225 24.07 0.69 12.43
CA GLY A 225 24.46 1.91 11.72
C GLY A 225 24.10 1.94 10.23
N VAL A 226 22.96 2.56 9.91
CA VAL A 226 22.59 2.95 8.54
C VAL A 226 22.41 4.47 8.50
N SER A 227 22.95 5.14 7.48
CA SER A 227 22.85 6.59 7.29
C SER A 227 22.01 6.90 6.04
N LEU A 228 21.00 7.77 6.18
CA LEU A 228 20.10 8.18 5.09
C LEU A 228 20.48 9.58 4.58
N GLN A 229 20.52 9.77 3.26
CA GLN A 229 20.74 11.10 2.66
C GLN A 229 19.42 11.83 2.37
N VAL A 230 19.30 13.08 2.85
CA VAL A 230 18.13 13.95 2.70
C VAL A 230 18.39 15.04 1.65
N LYS A 231 17.46 15.29 0.72
CA LYS A 231 17.58 16.31 -0.34
C LYS A 231 16.31 17.16 -0.47
N LYS A 232 16.41 18.36 -1.08
CA LYS A 232 15.26 19.26 -1.37
C LYS A 232 14.95 19.27 -2.88
N ILE A 233 13.68 19.49 -3.26
CA ILE A 233 13.25 19.67 -4.65
C ILE A 233 12.09 20.66 -4.77
N CYS A 234 12.05 21.43 -5.86
CA CYS A 234 10.98 22.40 -6.14
C CYS A 234 9.67 21.68 -6.52
N LEU A 235 8.53 22.18 -6.01
CA LEU A 235 7.18 21.67 -6.33
C LEU A 235 6.90 21.56 -7.84
N LEU A 236 7.49 22.44 -8.65
CA LEU A 236 7.31 22.47 -10.10
C LEU A 236 7.90 21.25 -10.83
N VAL A 237 8.79 20.51 -10.16
CA VAL A 237 9.48 19.33 -10.70
C VAL A 237 8.81 18.03 -10.22
N LEU A 238 7.76 18.15 -9.40
CA LEU A 238 6.98 17.01 -8.93
C LEU A 238 6.28 16.33 -10.10
N ASP A 239 6.22 15.00 -10.03
CA ASP A 239 5.46 14.24 -11.02
C ASP A 239 3.95 14.35 -10.76
N ASN A 240 3.14 14.14 -11.79
CA ASN A 240 1.69 14.20 -11.67
C ASN A 240 1.10 12.96 -10.99
N LEU A 241 1.83 11.83 -10.99
CA LEU A 241 1.45 10.63 -10.27
C LEU A 241 2.09 10.59 -8.90
N LEU A 242 1.26 10.68 -7.87
CA LEU A 242 1.65 10.65 -6.48
C LEU A 242 0.86 9.56 -5.77
N LEU A 243 1.56 8.83 -4.93
CA LEU A 243 0.97 7.96 -3.94
C LEU A 243 1.02 8.70 -2.61
N LEU A 244 -0.15 9.01 -2.07
CA LEU A 244 -0.29 9.57 -0.75
C LEU A 244 -0.52 8.46 0.28
N CYS A 245 0.27 8.49 1.36
CA CYS A 245 0.21 7.48 2.42
C CYS A 245 -0.26 8.12 3.73
N TYR A 246 -1.28 7.55 4.36
CA TYR A 246 -1.75 7.93 5.70
C TYR A 246 -1.69 6.73 6.64
N ILE A 247 -1.38 6.98 7.91
CA ILE A 247 -1.62 6.02 8.99
C ILE A 247 -2.67 6.61 9.92
N LEU A 248 -3.77 5.88 10.11
CA LEU A 248 -4.77 6.14 11.12
C LEU A 248 -4.47 5.22 12.30
N LEU A 249 -4.12 5.80 13.44
CA LEU A 249 -3.75 5.07 14.66
C LEU A 249 -4.96 4.91 15.57
#